data_AF-A0A7Y0S8M7-F1
#
_entry.id   AF-A0A7Y0S8M7-F1
#
_cell.length_a   1.000
_cell.length_b   1.000
_cell.length_c   1.000
_cell.angle_alpha   90.00
_cell.angle_beta   90.00
_cell.angle_gamma   90.00
#
_symmetry.space_group_name_H-M   'P 1'
#
loop_
_entity.id
_entity.type
_entity.pdbx_description
1 polymer ?
#
loop_
_entity_poly.entity_id
_entity_poly.type
_entity_poly.pdbx_seq_one_letter_code
_entity_poly.pdbx_strand_id
1 'polypeptide(L)'
;MSIILGIDPGSRITGYGVIRQNGRHLQYLGSGCIRTSEKELPGRLKQIYAGVTEIITQFQPDVFAIEQVFMAKNADSALKLGQARGSAIVAAVNAELPVF
;
A
#
# COMPACT_ATOMS: atom_id res chain seq x y z
N MET A 1 13.73 13.99 -9.79
CA MET A 1 13.03 14.24 -8.52
C MET A 1 11.83 13.32 -8.54
N SER A 2 11.63 12.50 -7.52
CA SER A 2 10.63 11.45 -7.55
C SER A 2 9.87 11.36 -6.23
N ILE A 3 8.56 11.24 -6.29
CA ILE A 3 7.69 10.94 -5.15
C ILE A 3 7.51 9.43 -5.08
N ILE A 4 7.80 8.86 -3.92
CA ILE A 4 7.78 7.42 -3.67
C ILE A 4 6.68 7.16 -2.64
N LEU A 5 5.73 6.31 -2.98
CA LEU A 5 4.74 5.77 -2.06
C LEU A 5 5.17 4.36 -1.61
N GLY A 6 5.50 4.20 -0.34
CA GLY A 6 5.75 2.91 0.29
C GLY A 6 4.50 2.36 0.98
N ILE A 7 4.21 1.07 0.81
CA ILE A 7 3.10 0.35 1.45
C ILE A 7 3.61 -0.83 2.28
N ASP A 8 3.11 -0.91 3.51
CA ASP A 8 3.21 -2.07 4.40
C ASP A 8 1.81 -2.72 4.52
N PRO A 9 1.53 -3.77 3.73
CA PRO A 9 0.18 -4.31 3.60
C PRO A 9 -0.24 -5.12 4.84
N GLY A 10 -1.49 -4.93 5.28
CA GLY A 10 -2.09 -5.77 6.29
C GLY A 10 -3.60 -5.86 6.12
N SER A 11 -4.19 -7.03 6.40
CA SER A 11 -5.63 -7.25 6.18
C SER A 11 -6.53 -6.36 7.05
N ARG A 12 -6.03 -5.88 8.20
CA ARG A 12 -6.75 -4.99 9.12
C ARG A 12 -6.22 -3.56 9.13
N ILE A 13 -4.91 -3.42 9.02
CA ILE A 13 -4.20 -2.15 9.05
C ILE A 13 -3.15 -2.23 7.95
N THR A 14 -3.22 -1.34 6.98
CA THR A 14 -2.21 -1.17 5.94
C THR A 14 -1.49 0.14 6.18
N GLY A 15 -0.19 0.10 6.45
CA GLY A 15 0.65 1.28 6.63
C GLY A 15 1.03 1.90 5.29
N TYR A 16 1.19 3.23 5.27
CA TYR A 16 1.77 3.92 4.12
C TYR A 16 2.73 5.03 4.54
N GLY A 17 3.70 5.30 3.68
CA GLY A 17 4.61 6.43 3.80
C GLY A 17 4.89 7.04 2.43
N VAL A 18 4.98 8.36 2.39
CA VAL A 18 5.27 9.12 1.17
C VAL A 18 6.48 10.00 1.40
N ILE A 19 7.47 9.83 0.55
CA ILE A 19 8.68 10.64 0.54
C ILE A 19 8.93 11.21 -0.85
N ARG A 20 9.68 12.30 -0.89
CA ARG A 20 10.18 12.89 -2.12
C ARG A 20 11.70 12.82 -2.12
N GLN A 21 12.25 12.26 -3.18
CA GLN A 21 13.68 12.12 -3.39
C GLN A 21 14.17 13.16 -4.40
N ASN A 22 15.15 13.96 -3.99
CA ASN A 22 15.92 14.83 -4.87
C ASN A 22 17.42 14.49 -4.74
N GLY A 23 17.92 13.64 -5.64
CA GLY A 23 19.26 13.07 -5.52
C GLY A 23 19.41 12.24 -4.25
N ARG A 24 20.29 12.69 -3.34
CA ARG A 24 20.49 12.06 -2.02
C ARG A 24 19.61 12.65 -0.92
N HIS A 25 18.90 13.73 -1.18
CA HIS A 25 18.05 14.37 -0.20
C HIS A 25 16.65 13.73 -0.19
N LEU A 26 16.17 13.40 1.00
CA LEU A 26 14.84 12.85 1.24
C LEU A 26 14.00 13.86 2.02
N GLN A 27 12.80 14.13 1.52
CA GLN A 27 11.81 14.97 2.17
C GLN A 27 10.60 14.13 2.54
N TYR A 28 10.18 14.17 3.81
CA TYR A 28 8.93 13.59 4.26
C TYR A 28 7.74 14.38 3.69
N LEU A 29 6.78 13.68 3.09
CA LEU A 29 5.54 14.28 2.61
C LEU A 29 4.32 13.86 3.43
N GLY A 30 4.30 12.64 3.96
CA GLY A 30 3.19 12.13 4.75
C GLY A 30 3.33 10.65 5.10
N SER A 31 2.60 10.21 6.12
CA SER A 31 2.45 8.80 6.46
C SER A 31 1.15 8.59 7.23
N GLY A 32 0.73 7.34 7.32
CA GLY A 32 -0.48 6.99 8.05
C GLY A 32 -0.80 5.50 7.93
N CYS A 33 -2.05 5.17 8.21
CA CYS A 33 -2.54 3.82 8.04
C CYS A 33 -4.00 3.79 7.58
N ILE A 34 -4.29 2.90 6.65
CA ILE A 34 -5.65 2.55 6.24
C ILE A 34 -6.14 1.50 7.24
N ARG A 35 -7.13 1.87 8.05
CA ARG A 35 -7.75 0.98 9.03
C ARG A 35 -9.05 0.44 8.47
N THR A 36 -9.14 -0.87 8.31
CA THR A 36 -10.37 -1.51 7.83
C THR A 36 -11.33 -1.74 8.99
N SER A 37 -12.60 -1.40 8.79
CA SER A 37 -13.67 -1.54 9.78
C SER A 37 -14.60 -2.71 9.48
N GLU A 38 -14.51 -3.26 8.26
CA GLU A 38 -15.35 -4.36 7.81
C GLU A 38 -15.06 -5.67 8.56
N LYS A 39 -16.10 -6.47 8.78
CA LYS A 39 -15.96 -7.79 9.41
C LYS A 39 -15.41 -8.82 8.42
N GLU A 40 -15.97 -8.80 7.22
CA GLU A 40 -15.66 -9.75 6.16
C GLU A 40 -14.50 -9.29 5.31
N LEU A 41 -13.68 -10.26 4.88
CA LEU A 41 -12.47 -9.99 4.12
C LEU A 41 -12.71 -9.22 2.81
N PRO A 42 -13.71 -9.54 1.97
CA PRO A 42 -13.95 -8.77 0.74
C PRO A 42 -14.18 -7.27 0.99
N GLY A 43 -14.91 -6.93 2.06
CA GLY A 43 -15.12 -5.55 2.48
C GLY A 43 -13.82 -4.85 2.88
N ARG A 44 -12.95 -5.56 3.63
CA ARG A 44 -11.62 -5.04 4.00
C ARG A 44 -10.75 -4.80 2.76
N LEU A 45 -10.75 -5.72 1.80
CA LEU A 45 -10.00 -5.56 0.55
C LEU A 45 -10.48 -4.32 -0.22
N LYS A 46 -11.80 -4.12 -0.33
CA LYS A 46 -12.37 -2.90 -0.93
C LYS A 46 -11.88 -1.63 -0.23
N GLN A 47 -11.84 -1.61 1.10
CA GLN A 47 -11.33 -0.46 1.87
C GLN A 47 -9.84 -0.22 1.65
N ILE A 48 -9.04 -1.29 1.56
CA ILE A 48 -7.60 -1.18 1.25
C ILE A 48 -7.41 -0.62 -0.16
N TYR A 49 -8.10 -1.15 -1.17
CA TYR A 49 -8.06 -0.64 -2.54
C TYR A 49 -8.40 0.86 -2.57
N ALA A 50 -9.54 1.25 -2.01
CA ALA A 50 -10.01 2.62 -2.02
C ALA A 50 -9.04 3.58 -1.29
N GLY A 51 -8.55 3.18 -0.12
CA GLY A 51 -7.61 4.00 0.65
C GLY A 51 -6.27 4.18 -0.07
N VAL A 52 -5.75 3.13 -0.73
CA VAL A 52 -4.53 3.24 -1.55
C VAL A 52 -4.76 4.14 -2.76
N THR A 53 -5.89 4.01 -3.45
CA THR A 53 -6.26 4.91 -4.56
C THR A 53 -6.37 6.36 -4.12
N GLU A 54 -6.92 6.63 -2.93
CA GLU A 54 -7.00 7.98 -2.37
C GLU A 54 -5.61 8.59 -2.13
N ILE A 55 -4.70 7.82 -1.52
CA ILE A 55 -3.32 8.26 -1.28
C ILE A 55 -2.59 8.52 -2.61
N ILE A 56 -2.75 7.64 -3.60
CA ILE A 56 -2.19 7.84 -4.95
C ILE A 56 -2.72 9.14 -5.56
N THR A 57 -4.04 9.37 -5.45
CA THR A 57 -4.68 10.59 -5.98
C THR A 57 -4.17 11.84 -5.29
N GLN A 58 -4.02 11.80 -3.97
CA GLN A 58 -3.57 12.91 -3.14
C GLN A 58 -2.11 13.30 -3.39
N PHE A 59 -1.21 12.31 -3.45
CA PHE A 59 0.23 12.55 -3.49
C PHE A 59 0.85 12.47 -4.88
N GLN A 60 0.13 11.90 -5.87
CA GLN A 60 0.60 11.71 -7.25
C GLN A 60 2.04 11.14 -7.28
N PRO A 61 2.28 9.96 -6.66
CA PRO A 61 3.62 9.37 -6.63
C PRO A 61 4.08 9.01 -8.05
N ASP A 62 5.39 8.95 -8.25
CA ASP A 62 5.98 8.45 -9.51
C ASP A 62 6.18 6.93 -9.48
N VAL A 63 6.33 6.37 -8.27
CA VAL A 63 6.55 4.94 -8.05
C VAL A 63 5.87 4.45 -6.78
N PHE A 64 5.51 3.18 -6.79
CA PHE A 64 4.90 2.47 -5.68
C PHE A 64 5.84 1.35 -5.22
N ALA A 65 6.23 1.36 -3.95
CA ALA A 65 7.07 0.34 -3.33
C ALA A 65 6.24 -0.47 -2.33
N ILE A 66 6.36 -1.79 -2.36
CA ILE A 66 5.63 -2.68 -1.45
C ILE A 66 6.49 -3.82 -0.95
N GLU A 67 6.35 -4.16 0.33
CA GLU A 67 7.14 -5.24 0.93
C GLU A 67 6.88 -6.59 0.24
N GLN A 68 7.93 -7.42 0.15
CA GLN A 68 7.80 -8.83 -0.17
C GLN A 68 7.24 -9.59 1.03
N VAL A 69 6.31 -10.51 0.78
CA VAL A 69 5.77 -11.34 1.86
C VAL A 69 6.80 -12.38 2.26
N PHE A 70 7.28 -12.34 3.50
CA PHE A 70 8.11 -13.41 4.05
C PHE A 70 7.24 -14.57 4.58
N MET A 71 7.82 -15.76 4.66
CA MET A 71 7.14 -17.01 5.00
C MET A 71 6.45 -16.90 6.37
N ALA A 72 5.12 -16.75 6.38
CA ALA A 72 4.36 -16.65 7.61
C ALA A 72 4.27 -18.01 8.29
N LYS A 73 4.40 -18.05 9.62
CA LYS A 73 4.24 -19.28 10.43
C LYS A 73 2.85 -19.92 10.28
N ASN A 74 1.84 -19.15 9.85
CA ASN A 74 0.47 -19.60 9.67
C ASN A 74 -0.01 -19.29 8.24
N ALA A 75 -0.43 -20.35 7.52
CA ALA A 75 -0.90 -20.27 6.14
C ALA A 75 -2.15 -19.40 5.96
N ASP A 76 -3.09 -19.40 6.91
CA ASP A 76 -4.32 -18.60 6.85
C ASP A 76 -4.01 -17.10 6.94
N SER A 77 -3.10 -16.72 7.84
CA SER A 77 -2.62 -15.34 7.94
C SER A 77 -1.86 -14.91 6.68
N ALA A 78 -1.03 -15.79 6.13
CA ALA A 78 -0.29 -15.53 4.88
C ALA A 78 -1.24 -15.29 3.70
N LEU A 79 -2.31 -16.09 3.59
CA LEU A 79 -3.29 -15.95 2.52
C LEU A 79 -4.04 -14.61 2.60
N LYS A 80 -4.49 -14.22 3.80
CA LYS A 80 -5.16 -12.93 4.04
C LYS A 80 -4.24 -11.75 3.74
N LEU A 81 -2.96 -11.85 4.13
CA LEU A 81 -1.94 -10.86 3.83
C LEU A 81 -1.71 -10.76 2.31
N GLY A 82 -1.58 -11.89 1.62
CA GLY A 82 -1.42 -11.94 0.17
C GLY A 82 -2.59 -11.27 -0.58
N GLN A 83 -3.82 -11.47 -0.11
CA GLN A 83 -5.00 -10.81 -0.68
C GLN A 83 -5.00 -9.29 -0.44
N ALA A 84 -4.67 -8.85 0.78
CA ALA A 84 -4.54 -7.43 1.10
C ALA A 84 -3.44 -6.75 0.25
N ARG A 85 -2.29 -7.42 0.12
CA ARG A 85 -1.19 -7.00 -0.75
C ARG A 85 -1.62 -6.92 -2.21
N GLY A 86 -2.30 -7.94 -2.72
CA GLY A 86 -2.84 -7.95 -4.08
C GLY A 86 -3.79 -6.78 -4.34
N SER A 87 -4.66 -6.47 -3.38
CA SER A 87 -5.56 -5.32 -3.45
C SER A 87 -4.82 -3.99 -3.57
N ALA A 88 -3.73 -3.81 -2.82
CA ALA A 88 -2.90 -2.60 -2.88
C ALA A 88 -2.14 -2.49 -4.22
N ILE A 89 -1.62 -3.61 -4.72
CA ILE A 89 -0.92 -3.67 -6.02
C ILE A 89 -1.87 -3.31 -7.17
N VAL A 90 -3.08 -3.89 -7.19
CA VAL A 90 -4.06 -3.60 -8.24
C VAL A 90 -4.47 -2.12 -8.22
N ALA A 91 -4.58 -1.50 -7.04
CA ALA A 91 -4.82 -0.06 -6.94
C ALA A 91 -3.70 0.77 -7.58
N ALA A 92 -2.43 0.37 -7.39
CA ALA A 92 -1.28 1.05 -7.98
C ALA A 92 -1.22 0.90 -9.50
N VAL A 93 -1.36 -0.32 -10.03
CA VAL A 93 -1.27 -0.55 -11.48
C VAL A 93 -2.46 0.00 -12.25
N ASN A 94 -3.64 0.12 -11.63
CA ASN A 94 -4.79 0.82 -12.22
C ASN A 94 -4.56 2.33 -12.39
N ALA A 95 -3.63 2.89 -11.61
CA ALA A 95 -3.16 4.26 -11.74
C ALA A 95 -1.89 4.36 -12.61
N GLU A 96 -1.55 3.31 -13.34
CA GLU A 96 -0.37 3.22 -14.21
C GLU A 96 0.98 3.44 -13.48
N LEU A 97 1.01 3.17 -12.17
CA LEU A 97 2.24 3.32 -11.37
C LEU A 97 3.15 2.09 -11.49
N PRO A 98 4.45 2.30 -11.73
CA PRO A 98 5.46 1.25 -11.56
C PRO A 98 5.46 0.73 -10.12
N VAL A 99 5.37 -0.59 -9.96
CA VAL A 99 5.37 -1.30 -8.67
C VAL A 99 6.70 -2.01 -8.46
N PHE A 100 7.31 -1.81 -7.28
CA PHE A 100 8.58 -2.42 -6.85
C PHE A 100 8.41 -3.22 -5.56
#